data_AF-A0A9D0X958-F1
#
_entry.id   AF-A0A9D0X958-F1
#
_cell.length_a   1.000
_cell.length_b   1.000
_cell.length_c   1.000
_cell.angle_alpha   90.00
_cell.angle_beta   90.00
_cell.angle_gamma   90.00
#
_symmetry.space_group_name_H-M   'P 1'
#
loop_
_entity.id
_entity.type
_entity.pdbx_description
1 polymer ?
#
loop_
_entity_poly.entity_id
_entity_poly.type
_entity_poly.pdbx_seq_one_letter_code
_entity_poly.pdbx_strand_id
1 'polypeptide(L)'
;MSNKMWGGRFAAGPDAIMEEINASIGYDKRFFRQDIAGSIAHANMLAKTGIISEADRNAIVAGLTEVREELEQNRFNFSRALEDIHMNIEAALHERIGEAAARLHTARSRNDQVATDFRLYVRDSVDHLMEQIAELQTALLQRAENEHDTIMPGFTHLQSAQPVTLGHHLLAYVEMLSRDFHRFKDARRRINVCPLGAAALAGTGFPIDRDMTARELGFDRPASNSLDAVSDRDFVLETMGAASICAMHLSRLAEELVIWSTPQFGFATLSDG
;
A
#
# COMPACT_ATOMS: atom_id res chain seq x y z
N MET A 1 10.30 -2.16 -34.58
CA MET A 1 9.93 -3.53 -34.19
C MET A 1 11.13 -4.23 -33.56
N SER A 2 11.26 -4.14 -32.24
CA SER A 2 11.81 -5.17 -31.36
C SER A 2 11.15 -4.94 -30.01
N ASN A 3 10.52 -5.97 -29.44
CA ASN A 3 9.88 -5.84 -28.14
C ASN A 3 10.98 -5.82 -27.07
N LYS A 4 10.99 -4.78 -26.23
CA LYS A 4 12.10 -4.37 -25.37
C LYS A 4 12.04 -5.00 -23.96
N MET A 5 11.20 -6.01 -23.76
CA MET A 5 10.87 -6.64 -22.47
C MET A 5 12.04 -6.67 -21.47
N TRP A 6 13.20 -7.23 -21.85
CA TRP A 6 14.40 -7.28 -21.00
C TRP A 6 15.68 -6.81 -21.71
N GLY A 7 15.56 -5.80 -22.57
CA GLY A 7 16.64 -5.39 -23.48
C GLY A 7 16.78 -6.33 -24.68
N GLY A 8 17.52 -5.88 -25.70
CA GLY A 8 17.61 -6.49 -27.03
C GLY A 8 18.32 -7.85 -27.12
N ARG A 9 18.25 -8.68 -26.08
CA ARG A 9 18.92 -9.98 -25.96
C ARG A 9 18.22 -11.10 -26.72
N PHE A 10 16.92 -10.96 -27.02
CA PHE A 10 16.14 -12.00 -27.70
C PHE A 10 15.86 -11.61 -29.17
N ALA A 11 16.01 -12.60 -30.06
CA ALA A 11 15.82 -12.43 -31.50
C ALA A 11 14.35 -12.52 -31.95
N ALA A 12 13.48 -13.12 -31.13
CA ALA A 12 12.05 -13.23 -31.35
C ALA A 12 11.29 -12.61 -30.16
N GLY A 13 10.05 -12.17 -30.42
CA GLY A 13 9.15 -11.71 -29.36
C GLY A 13 8.73 -12.84 -28.42
N PRO A 14 8.25 -12.51 -27.21
CA PRO A 14 7.68 -13.48 -26.28
C PRO A 14 6.47 -14.21 -26.91
N ASP A 15 6.23 -15.45 -26.49
CA ASP A 15 4.99 -16.17 -26.82
C ASP A 15 3.78 -15.44 -26.20
N ALA A 16 2.60 -15.51 -26.82
CA ALA A 16 1.40 -14.84 -26.34
C ALA A 16 1.06 -15.24 -24.89
N ILE A 17 1.27 -16.52 -24.53
CA ILE A 17 1.07 -16.99 -23.15
C ILE A 17 2.04 -16.31 -22.17
N MET A 18 3.28 -16.05 -22.61
CA MET A 18 4.27 -15.37 -21.78
C MET A 18 3.90 -13.90 -21.57
N GLU A 19 3.37 -13.22 -22.59
CA GLU A 19 2.82 -11.87 -22.43
C GLU A 19 1.65 -11.84 -21.45
N GLU A 20 0.79 -12.87 -21.48
CA GLU A 20 -0.37 -12.93 -20.61
C GLU A 20 -0.03 -13.09 -19.12
N ILE A 21 0.94 -13.95 -18.80
CA ILE A 21 1.32 -14.24 -17.41
C ILE A 21 2.29 -13.19 -16.83
N ASN A 22 3.01 -12.45 -17.67
CA ASN A 22 3.98 -11.46 -17.22
C ASN A 22 3.36 -10.08 -16.94
N ALA A 23 2.28 -9.72 -17.64
CA ALA A 23 1.65 -8.41 -17.47
C ALA A 23 1.00 -8.25 -16.09
N SER A 24 1.43 -7.22 -15.35
CA SER A 24 0.92 -6.88 -14.02
C SER A 24 -0.08 -5.72 -14.00
N ILE A 25 -0.25 -5.01 -15.13
CA ILE A 25 -1.13 -3.82 -15.25
C ILE A 25 -2.58 -4.04 -14.82
N GLY A 26 -3.07 -5.28 -14.89
CA GLY A 26 -4.40 -5.65 -14.41
C GLY A 26 -4.63 -5.31 -12.92
N TYR A 27 -3.57 -5.32 -12.12
CA TYR A 27 -3.63 -5.11 -10.67
C TYR A 27 -2.66 -4.04 -10.15
N ASP A 28 -1.45 -3.90 -10.70
CA ASP A 28 -0.46 -2.94 -10.22
C ASP A 28 -0.78 -1.49 -10.57
N LYS A 29 -1.76 -1.25 -11.48
CA LYS A 29 -2.30 0.09 -11.75
C LYS A 29 -2.73 0.84 -10.50
N ARG A 30 -2.99 0.13 -9.40
CA ARG A 30 -3.29 0.70 -8.08
C ARG A 30 -2.12 1.52 -7.50
N PHE A 31 -0.89 1.26 -7.91
CA PHE A 31 0.32 1.94 -7.45
C PHE A 31 0.60 3.28 -8.14
N PHE A 32 -0.27 3.73 -9.06
CA PHE A 32 0.02 4.92 -9.87
C PHE A 32 0.34 6.17 -9.04
N ARG A 33 -0.30 6.36 -7.88
CA ARG A 33 -0.02 7.50 -6.99
C ARG A 33 1.38 7.40 -6.41
N GLN A 34 1.78 6.21 -5.99
CA GLN A 34 3.07 5.92 -5.40
C GLN A 34 4.19 6.02 -6.44
N ASP A 35 4.00 5.46 -7.63
CA ASP A 35 4.98 5.53 -8.73
C ASP A 35 5.25 6.99 -9.16
N ILE A 36 4.18 7.79 -9.30
CA ILE A 36 4.31 9.21 -9.65
C ILE A 36 5.01 9.99 -8.53
N ALA A 37 4.63 9.77 -7.27
CA ALA A 37 5.29 10.43 -6.13
C ALA A 37 6.78 10.05 -6.06
N GLY A 38 7.10 8.77 -6.17
CA GLY A 38 8.47 8.25 -6.22
C GLY A 38 9.27 8.83 -7.38
N SER A 39 8.66 8.95 -8.55
CA SER A 39 9.28 9.54 -9.74
C SER A 39 9.53 11.04 -9.62
N ILE A 40 8.61 11.80 -9.02
CA ILE A 40 8.81 13.23 -8.73
C ILE A 40 9.97 13.41 -7.75
N ALA A 41 9.99 12.65 -6.64
CA ALA A 41 11.07 12.73 -5.66
C ALA A 41 12.44 12.36 -6.26
N HIS A 42 12.46 11.34 -7.12
CA HIS A 42 13.67 10.96 -7.86
C HIS A 42 14.14 12.08 -8.80
N ALA A 43 13.24 12.66 -9.60
CA ALA A 43 13.56 13.77 -10.50
C ALA A 43 14.13 14.99 -9.76
N ASN A 44 13.52 15.35 -8.62
CA ASN A 44 13.99 16.43 -7.76
C ASN A 44 15.40 16.16 -7.24
N MET A 45 15.68 14.94 -6.80
CA MET A 45 17.02 14.54 -6.35
C MET A 45 18.04 14.53 -7.49
N LEU A 46 17.69 14.01 -8.67
CA LEU A 46 18.58 14.01 -9.84
C LEU A 46 19.00 15.44 -10.23
N ALA A 47 18.08 16.41 -10.19
CA ALA A 47 18.42 17.79 -10.48
C ALA A 47 19.29 18.41 -9.38
N LYS A 48 18.95 18.15 -8.11
CA LYS A 48 19.70 18.65 -6.96
C LYS A 48 21.16 18.18 -6.95
N THR A 49 21.41 16.97 -7.44
CA THR A 49 22.73 16.35 -7.55
C THR A 49 23.42 16.65 -8.89
N GLY A 50 22.78 17.41 -9.78
CA GLY A 50 23.34 17.82 -11.07
C GLY A 50 23.38 16.72 -12.14
N ILE A 51 22.65 15.62 -11.93
CA ILE A 51 22.56 14.50 -12.90
C ILE A 51 21.64 14.88 -14.07
N ILE A 52 20.60 15.68 -13.80
CA ILE A 52 19.74 16.27 -14.84
C ILE A 52 19.66 17.79 -14.65
N SER A 53 19.24 18.50 -15.71
CA SER A 53 19.03 19.94 -15.62
C SER A 53 17.75 20.29 -14.85
N GLU A 54 17.70 21.50 -14.30
CA GLU A 54 16.46 22.03 -13.68
C GLU A 54 15.32 22.15 -14.69
N ALA A 55 15.63 22.39 -15.96
CA ALA A 55 14.64 22.42 -17.04
C ALA A 55 14.03 21.02 -17.26
N ASP A 56 14.85 19.97 -17.32
CA ASP A 56 14.36 18.59 -17.45
C ASP A 56 13.51 18.19 -16.24
N ARG A 57 13.95 18.53 -15.02
CA ARG A 57 13.19 18.29 -13.79
C ARG A 57 11.82 18.96 -13.85
N ASN A 58 11.75 20.23 -14.25
CA ASN A 58 10.48 20.94 -14.35
C ASN A 58 9.54 20.29 -15.38
N ALA A 59 10.07 19.89 -16.54
CA ALA A 59 9.30 19.18 -17.56
C ALA A 59 8.77 17.82 -17.05
N ILE A 60 9.62 17.05 -16.37
CA ILE A 60 9.24 15.76 -15.77
C ILE A 60 8.13 15.95 -14.73
N VAL A 61 8.30 16.87 -13.79
CA VAL A 61 7.32 17.08 -12.71
C VAL A 61 5.97 17.54 -13.28
N ALA A 62 5.98 18.47 -14.26
CA ALA A 62 4.77 18.91 -14.94
C ALA A 62 4.07 17.75 -15.67
N GLY A 63 4.81 17.00 -16.49
CA GLY A 63 4.25 15.86 -17.24
C GLY A 63 3.70 14.76 -16.33
N LEU A 64 4.39 14.42 -15.24
CA LEU A 64 3.91 13.46 -14.25
C LEU A 64 2.65 13.95 -13.51
N THR A 65 2.55 15.26 -13.27
CA THR A 65 1.36 15.87 -12.66
C THR A 65 0.14 15.74 -13.58
N GLU A 66 0.30 16.01 -14.87
CA GLU A 66 -0.78 15.82 -15.86
C GLU A 66 -1.20 14.35 -15.97
N VAL A 67 -0.24 13.42 -16.01
CA VAL A 67 -0.52 11.98 -16.04
C VAL A 67 -1.30 11.55 -14.79
N ARG A 68 -0.93 12.07 -13.60
CA ARG A 68 -1.67 11.81 -12.35
C ARG A 68 -3.11 12.28 -12.46
N GLU A 69 -3.35 13.49 -12.97
CA GLU A 69 -4.71 14.05 -13.10
C GLU A 69 -5.58 13.20 -14.04
N GLU A 70 -5.02 12.70 -15.14
CA GLU A 70 -5.74 11.79 -16.05
C GLU A 70 -6.08 10.45 -15.40
N LEU A 71 -5.16 9.90 -14.62
CA LEU A 71 -5.38 8.65 -13.86
C LEU A 71 -6.46 8.84 -12.79
N GLU A 72 -6.43 9.95 -12.04
CA GLU A 72 -7.43 10.25 -11.01
C GLU A 72 -8.82 10.51 -11.59
N GLN A 73 -8.89 11.05 -12.80
CA GLN A 73 -10.14 11.29 -13.52
C GLN A 73 -10.61 10.08 -14.34
N ASN A 74 -9.92 8.93 -14.25
CA ASN A 74 -10.19 7.72 -15.05
C ASN A 74 -10.19 7.98 -16.58
N ARG A 75 -9.38 8.94 -17.06
CA ARG A 75 -9.22 9.27 -18.49
C ARG A 75 -7.99 8.63 -19.11
N PHE A 76 -7.12 8.01 -18.31
CA PHE A 76 -5.91 7.35 -18.77
C PHE A 76 -6.20 6.01 -19.47
N ASN A 77 -5.69 5.85 -20.69
CA ASN A 77 -5.84 4.62 -21.47
C ASN A 77 -4.64 3.70 -21.25
N PHE A 78 -4.79 2.70 -20.38
CA PHE A 78 -3.76 1.70 -20.16
C PHE A 78 -3.55 0.82 -21.39
N SER A 79 -2.29 0.52 -21.68
CA SER A 79 -1.90 -0.47 -22.69
C SER A 79 -1.38 -1.72 -22.01
N ARG A 80 -2.00 -2.88 -22.28
CA ARG A 80 -1.49 -4.18 -21.79
C ARG A 80 -0.12 -4.52 -22.38
N ALA A 81 0.20 -3.97 -23.56
CA ALA A 81 1.52 -4.12 -24.18
C ALA A 81 2.62 -3.36 -23.41
N LEU A 82 2.23 -2.42 -22.53
CA LEU A 82 3.10 -1.79 -21.54
C LEU A 82 2.84 -2.53 -20.22
N GLU A 83 3.52 -3.65 -20.04
CA GLU A 83 3.21 -4.73 -19.08
C GLU A 83 2.79 -4.31 -17.67
N ASP A 84 3.40 -3.25 -17.13
CA ASP A 84 3.25 -2.76 -15.77
C ASP A 84 2.83 -1.27 -15.74
N ILE A 85 2.41 -0.79 -14.55
CA ILE A 85 2.05 0.61 -14.34
C ILE A 85 3.19 1.57 -14.68
N HIS A 86 4.43 1.16 -14.41
CA HIS A 86 5.61 1.97 -14.60
C HIS A 86 5.88 2.25 -16.08
N MET A 87 5.76 1.25 -16.95
CA MET A 87 5.90 1.37 -18.40
C MET A 87 4.79 2.23 -18.99
N ASN A 88 3.56 2.11 -18.48
CA ASN A 88 2.46 2.98 -18.89
C ASN A 88 2.75 4.46 -18.58
N ILE A 89 3.21 4.76 -17.36
CA ILE A 89 3.55 6.12 -16.94
C ILE A 89 4.78 6.64 -17.70
N GLU A 90 5.83 5.83 -17.86
CA GLU A 90 7.05 6.20 -18.59
C GLU A 90 6.75 6.49 -20.07
N ALA A 91 5.92 5.68 -20.72
CA ALA A 91 5.50 5.92 -22.11
C ALA A 91 4.68 7.20 -22.25
N ALA A 92 3.67 7.39 -21.39
CA ALA A 92 2.84 8.59 -21.41
C ALA A 92 3.66 9.86 -21.11
N LEU A 93 4.63 9.78 -20.21
CA LEU A 93 5.55 10.89 -19.94
C LEU A 93 6.41 11.19 -21.17
N HIS A 94 6.98 10.17 -21.81
CA HIS A 94 7.81 10.34 -23.00
C HIS A 94 7.04 10.95 -24.18
N GLU A 95 5.79 10.55 -24.39
CA GLU A 95 4.93 11.17 -25.42
C GLU A 95 4.73 12.67 -25.21
N ARG A 96 4.73 13.14 -23.95
CA ARG A 96 4.52 14.55 -23.60
C ARG A 96 5.76 15.40 -23.69
N ILE A 97 6.88 14.91 -23.14
CA ILE A 97 8.09 15.74 -22.92
C ILE A 97 9.33 15.24 -23.67
N GLY A 98 9.20 14.15 -24.43
CA GLY A 98 10.27 13.59 -25.25
C GLY A 98 11.49 13.17 -24.44
N GLU A 99 12.67 13.62 -24.88
CA GLU A 99 13.97 13.14 -24.37
C GLU A 99 14.17 13.39 -22.87
N ALA A 100 13.58 14.46 -22.31
CA ALA A 100 13.65 14.73 -20.88
C ALA A 100 13.13 13.54 -20.04
N ALA A 101 12.07 12.86 -20.50
CA ALA A 101 11.51 11.68 -19.82
C ALA A 101 12.51 10.53 -19.74
N ALA A 102 13.34 10.33 -20.77
CA ALA A 102 14.30 9.24 -20.81
C ALA A 102 15.40 9.39 -19.75
N ARG A 103 15.66 10.62 -19.27
CA ARG A 103 16.66 10.89 -18.23
C ARG A 103 16.17 10.50 -16.83
N LEU A 104 14.85 10.42 -16.61
CA LEU A 104 14.25 10.09 -15.31
C LEU A 104 14.71 8.73 -14.76
N HIS A 105 14.93 7.73 -15.62
CA HIS A 105 15.33 6.40 -15.18
C HIS A 105 16.84 6.30 -14.82
N THR A 106 17.60 7.40 -14.95
CA THR A 106 19.02 7.42 -14.59
C THR A 106 19.18 7.16 -13.08
N ALA A 107 20.17 6.35 -12.72
CA ALA A 107 20.45 5.94 -11.33
C ALA A 107 19.32 5.17 -10.61
N ARG A 108 18.35 4.62 -11.36
CA ARG A 108 17.21 3.86 -10.84
C ARG A 108 17.09 2.51 -11.56
N SER A 109 16.38 1.57 -10.95
CA SER A 109 15.96 0.31 -11.57
C SER A 109 14.48 0.09 -11.33
N ARG A 110 13.85 -0.80 -12.09
CA ARG A 110 12.51 -1.26 -11.75
C ARG A 110 12.45 -1.93 -10.37
N ASN A 111 13.54 -2.58 -9.94
CA ASN A 111 13.60 -3.31 -8.67
C ASN A 111 13.42 -2.40 -7.43
N ASP A 112 14.18 -1.31 -7.34
CA ASP A 112 14.05 -0.37 -6.23
C ASP A 112 12.83 0.55 -6.39
N GLN A 113 12.40 0.83 -7.62
CA GLN A 113 11.16 1.55 -7.89
C GLN A 113 9.94 0.78 -7.36
N VAL A 114 9.71 -0.46 -7.80
CA VAL A 114 8.56 -1.25 -7.33
C VAL A 114 8.61 -1.53 -5.83
N ALA A 115 9.81 -1.72 -5.26
CA ALA A 115 9.98 -1.85 -3.82
C ALA A 115 9.56 -0.57 -3.06
N THR A 116 9.84 0.60 -3.64
CA THR A 116 9.43 1.89 -3.09
C THR A 116 7.91 2.04 -3.17
N ASP A 117 7.33 1.78 -4.35
CA ASP A 117 5.90 1.94 -4.59
C ASP A 117 5.09 1.03 -3.68
N PHE A 118 5.52 -0.23 -3.55
CA PHE A 118 4.83 -1.21 -2.72
C PHE A 118 4.90 -0.86 -1.23
N ARG A 119 6.04 -0.35 -0.75
CA ARG A 119 6.13 0.14 0.63
C ARG A 119 5.23 1.33 0.86
N LEU A 120 5.22 2.32 -0.03
CA LEU A 120 4.31 3.46 0.08
C LEU A 120 2.85 2.99 0.08
N TYR A 121 2.47 2.07 -0.81
CA TYR A 121 1.11 1.57 -0.90
C TYR A 121 0.68 0.81 0.37
N VAL A 122 1.53 -0.08 0.87
CA VAL A 122 1.25 -0.83 2.11
C VAL A 122 1.21 0.12 3.31
N ARG A 123 2.09 1.11 3.34
CA ARG A 123 2.11 2.16 4.37
C ARG A 123 0.77 2.91 4.42
N ASP A 124 0.31 3.41 3.27
CA ASP A 124 -0.95 4.14 3.15
C ASP A 124 -2.15 3.22 3.49
N SER A 125 -2.09 1.95 3.09
CA SER A 125 -3.12 0.95 3.42
C SER A 125 -3.19 0.68 4.94
N VAL A 126 -2.04 0.59 5.60
CA VAL A 126 -1.97 0.40 7.05
C VAL A 126 -2.48 1.62 7.80
N ASP A 127 -2.14 2.83 7.34
CA ASP A 127 -2.66 4.08 7.92
C ASP A 127 -4.20 4.10 7.83
N HIS A 128 -4.77 3.73 6.68
CA HIS A 128 -6.23 3.64 6.52
C HIS A 128 -6.88 2.55 7.38
N LEU A 129 -6.28 1.36 7.47
CA LEU A 129 -6.79 0.28 8.34
C LEU A 129 -6.82 0.71 9.82
N MET A 130 -5.80 1.45 10.26
CA MET A 130 -5.73 1.97 11.62
C MET A 130 -6.86 2.97 11.90
N GLU A 131 -7.21 3.83 10.94
CA GLU A 131 -8.38 4.73 11.03
C GLU A 131 -9.68 3.94 11.19
N GLN A 132 -9.93 2.94 10.33
CA GLN A 132 -11.13 2.11 10.37
C GLN A 132 -11.26 1.32 11.68
N ILE A 133 -10.13 0.80 12.21
CA ILE A 133 -10.12 0.14 13.51
C ILE A 133 -10.50 1.12 14.62
N ALA A 134 -9.95 2.34 14.61
CA ALA A 134 -10.27 3.36 15.60
C ALA A 134 -11.75 3.81 15.53
N GLU A 135 -12.32 3.91 14.32
CA GLU A 135 -13.74 4.18 14.11
C GLU A 135 -14.62 3.07 14.70
N LEU A 136 -14.30 1.80 14.42
CA LEU A 136 -15.02 0.66 14.99
C LEU A 136 -14.92 0.62 16.52
N GLN A 137 -13.73 0.87 17.07
CA GLN A 137 -13.54 0.98 18.52
C GLN A 137 -14.42 2.08 19.12
N THR A 138 -14.49 3.24 18.47
CA THR A 138 -15.32 4.37 18.92
C THR A 138 -16.80 4.00 18.90
N ALA A 139 -17.27 3.33 17.84
CA ALA A 139 -18.65 2.86 17.75
C ALA A 139 -18.98 1.85 18.85
N LEU A 140 -18.10 0.87 19.10
CA LEU A 140 -18.27 -0.11 20.17
C LEU A 140 -18.24 0.53 21.56
N LEU A 141 -17.35 1.50 21.79
CA LEU A 141 -17.27 2.26 23.04
C LEU A 141 -18.57 3.04 23.31
N GLN A 142 -19.07 3.76 22.32
CA GLN A 142 -20.33 4.52 22.47
C GLN A 142 -21.51 3.59 22.77
N ARG A 143 -21.58 2.44 22.09
CA ARG A 143 -22.61 1.43 22.39
C ARG A 143 -22.41 0.83 23.78
N ALA A 144 -21.17 0.59 24.19
CA ALA A 144 -20.89 0.05 25.51
C ALA A 144 -21.27 1.01 26.64
N GLU A 145 -21.05 2.31 26.45
CA GLU A 145 -21.47 3.35 27.39
C GLU A 145 -23.00 3.43 27.51
N ASN A 146 -23.71 3.44 26.38
CA ASN A 146 -25.17 3.48 26.37
C ASN A 146 -25.81 2.24 27.01
N GLU A 147 -25.14 1.08 26.91
CA GLU A 147 -25.63 -0.23 27.35
C GLU A 147 -24.87 -0.74 28.59
N HIS A 148 -24.24 0.15 29.36
CA HIS A 148 -23.35 -0.23 30.47
C HIS A 148 -24.05 -1.04 31.56
N ASP A 149 -25.34 -0.79 31.78
CA ASP A 149 -26.20 -1.45 32.78
C ASP A 149 -27.14 -2.50 32.17
N THR A 150 -27.12 -2.70 30.85
CA THR A 150 -28.01 -3.65 30.16
C THR A 150 -27.53 -5.09 30.45
N ILE A 151 -28.25 -5.79 31.33
CA ILE A 151 -27.90 -7.16 31.74
C ILE A 151 -28.18 -8.14 30.60
N MET A 152 -27.21 -9.01 30.32
CA MET A 152 -27.34 -10.15 29.41
C MET A 152 -26.69 -11.41 30.00
N PRO A 153 -27.08 -12.63 29.57
CA PRO A 153 -26.36 -13.82 29.96
C PRO A 153 -24.96 -13.83 29.35
N GLY A 154 -23.94 -14.04 30.17
CA GLY A 154 -22.61 -14.39 29.72
C GLY A 154 -22.52 -15.88 29.41
N PHE A 155 -21.81 -16.25 28.33
CA PHE A 155 -21.74 -17.64 27.87
C PHE A 155 -20.34 -18.24 27.97
N THR A 156 -20.29 -19.50 28.37
CA THR A 156 -19.14 -20.39 28.17
C THR A 156 -19.66 -21.67 27.53
N HIS A 157 -19.02 -22.16 26.46
CA HIS A 157 -19.56 -23.29 25.67
C HIS A 157 -21.00 -23.07 25.16
N LEU A 158 -21.38 -21.80 24.91
CA LEU A 158 -22.74 -21.38 24.58
C LEU A 158 -23.80 -21.76 25.65
N GLN A 159 -23.36 -22.07 26.87
CA GLN A 159 -24.21 -22.26 28.04
C GLN A 159 -24.17 -21.00 28.90
N SER A 160 -25.32 -20.57 29.40
CA SER A 160 -25.43 -19.45 30.33
C SER A 160 -24.59 -19.74 31.58
N ALA A 161 -23.63 -18.87 31.85
CA ALA A 161 -22.69 -19.01 32.96
C ALA A 161 -23.03 -18.04 34.09
N GLN A 162 -22.78 -16.74 33.86
CA GLN A 162 -23.04 -15.67 34.83
C GLN A 162 -23.67 -14.47 34.10
N PRO A 163 -24.52 -13.68 34.77
CA PRO A 163 -24.95 -12.40 34.22
C PRO A 163 -23.75 -11.47 33.99
N VAL A 164 -23.73 -10.82 32.83
CA VAL A 164 -22.81 -9.72 32.49
C VAL A 164 -23.64 -8.53 31.99
N THR A 165 -22.99 -7.41 31.67
CA THR A 165 -23.65 -6.33 30.93
C THR A 165 -23.21 -6.33 29.47
N LEU A 166 -24.09 -5.88 28.57
CA LEU A 166 -23.76 -5.72 27.16
C LEU A 166 -22.58 -4.75 27.00
N GLY A 167 -22.54 -3.68 27.79
CA GLY A 167 -21.37 -2.80 27.83
C GLY A 167 -20.06 -3.53 28.11
N HIS A 168 -20.03 -4.38 29.15
CA HIS A 168 -18.83 -5.19 29.45
C HIS A 168 -18.45 -6.13 28.31
N HIS A 169 -19.45 -6.75 27.67
CA HIS A 169 -19.24 -7.66 26.55
C HIS A 169 -18.64 -6.95 25.32
N LEU A 170 -19.17 -5.77 24.96
CA LEU A 170 -18.67 -4.98 23.84
C LEU A 170 -17.24 -4.46 24.09
N LEU A 171 -16.89 -4.11 25.34
CA LEU A 171 -15.53 -3.71 25.70
C LEU A 171 -14.50 -4.81 25.47
N ALA A 172 -14.89 -6.09 25.51
CA ALA A 172 -13.99 -7.19 25.16
C ALA A 172 -13.46 -7.07 23.72
N TYR A 173 -14.30 -6.59 22.78
CA TYR A 173 -13.91 -6.36 21.39
C TYR A 173 -13.10 -5.09 21.21
N VAL A 174 -13.39 -4.04 21.99
CA VAL A 174 -12.54 -2.82 22.02
C VAL A 174 -11.10 -3.19 22.39
N GLU A 175 -10.92 -4.08 23.37
CA GLU A 175 -9.60 -4.58 23.78
C GLU A 175 -8.92 -5.44 22.69
N MET A 176 -9.68 -6.28 21.98
CA MET A 176 -9.15 -7.05 20.84
C MET A 176 -8.64 -6.13 19.73
N LEU A 177 -9.46 -5.17 19.31
CA LEU A 177 -9.14 -4.18 18.28
C LEU A 177 -8.00 -3.25 18.70
N SER A 178 -7.89 -2.92 19.99
CA SER A 178 -6.78 -2.13 20.52
C SER A 178 -5.44 -2.84 20.28
N ARG A 179 -5.38 -4.15 20.49
CA ARG A 179 -4.16 -4.93 20.17
C ARG A 179 -3.88 -4.96 18.67
N ASP A 180 -4.92 -5.02 17.84
CA ASP A 180 -4.75 -5.01 16.38
C ASP A 180 -4.22 -3.65 15.89
N PHE A 181 -4.78 -2.55 16.38
CA PHE A 181 -4.29 -1.20 16.10
C PHE A 181 -2.80 -1.06 16.43
N HIS A 182 -2.37 -1.56 17.60
CA HIS A 182 -0.97 -1.51 18.00
C HIS A 182 -0.06 -2.39 17.12
N ARG A 183 -0.51 -3.56 16.67
CA ARG A 183 0.24 -4.38 15.71
C ARG A 183 0.46 -3.66 14.39
N PHE A 184 -0.59 -3.04 13.85
CA PHE A 184 -0.49 -2.23 12.63
C PHE A 184 0.44 -1.03 12.83
N LYS A 185 0.33 -0.33 13.96
CA LYS A 185 1.21 0.79 14.32
C LYS A 185 2.68 0.39 14.39
N ASP A 186 2.99 -0.80 14.92
CA ASP A 186 4.36 -1.28 14.99
C ASP A 186 4.87 -1.75 13.62
N ALA A 187 4.05 -2.45 12.83
CA ALA A 187 4.39 -2.82 11.45
C ALA A 187 4.65 -1.58 10.58
N ARG A 188 3.83 -0.54 10.74
CA ARG A 188 3.95 0.76 10.07
C ARG A 188 5.30 1.43 10.26
N ARG A 189 5.90 1.30 11.45
CA ARG A 189 7.25 1.81 11.74
C ARG A 189 8.32 1.06 10.93
N ARG A 190 8.20 -0.27 10.80
CA ARG A 190 9.14 -1.10 10.03
C ARG A 190 8.97 -0.96 8.51
N ILE A 191 7.75 -0.72 8.04
CA ILE A 191 7.49 -0.41 6.62
C ILE A 191 8.25 0.85 6.18
N ASN A 192 8.42 1.84 7.07
CA ASN A 192 8.84 3.21 6.74
C ASN A 192 10.36 3.40 6.51
N VAL A 193 10.97 2.50 5.75
CA VAL A 193 12.37 2.56 5.30
C VAL A 193 12.43 2.63 3.77
N CYS A 194 13.10 3.64 3.22
CA CYS A 194 13.12 3.94 1.78
C CYS A 194 14.10 3.05 1.00
N PRO A 195 13.64 2.23 0.04
CA PRO A 195 14.54 1.40 -0.77
C PRO A 195 15.09 2.13 -2.00
N LEU A 196 14.49 3.26 -2.41
CA LEU A 196 14.90 4.04 -3.58
C LEU A 196 16.40 4.41 -3.54
N GLY A 197 17.08 4.22 -4.66
CA GLY A 197 18.53 4.39 -4.80
C GLY A 197 19.33 3.11 -4.57
N ALA A 198 18.68 1.98 -4.24
CA ALA A 198 19.31 0.65 -4.28
C ALA A 198 19.56 0.15 -5.72
N ALA A 199 18.95 0.81 -6.71
CA ALA A 199 18.97 0.43 -8.12
C ALA A 199 18.61 -1.05 -8.29
N ALA A 200 19.33 -1.77 -9.16
CA ALA A 200 18.98 -3.16 -9.46
C ALA A 200 19.22 -4.10 -8.26
N LEU A 201 20.34 -3.90 -7.53
CA LEU A 201 20.73 -4.71 -6.37
C LEU A 201 21.99 -4.20 -5.65
N ALA A 202 22.87 -3.45 -6.32
CA ALA A 202 24.20 -3.07 -5.83
C ALA A 202 24.33 -1.56 -5.51
N GLY A 203 23.22 -0.82 -5.51
CA GLY A 203 23.25 0.64 -5.54
C GLY A 203 23.60 1.19 -6.92
N THR A 204 23.94 2.47 -6.97
CA THR A 204 24.25 3.21 -8.19
C THR A 204 25.63 3.85 -8.10
N GLY A 205 26.32 3.98 -9.24
CA GLY A 205 27.58 4.72 -9.35
C GLY A 205 27.43 6.24 -9.44
N PHE A 206 26.19 6.72 -9.55
CA PHE A 206 25.88 8.15 -9.56
C PHE A 206 25.86 8.73 -8.13
N PRO A 207 26.26 10.00 -7.94
CA PRO A 207 26.29 10.63 -6.63
C PRO A 207 24.89 11.08 -6.17
N ILE A 208 23.98 10.12 -5.94
CA ILE A 208 22.60 10.38 -5.51
C ILE A 208 22.51 10.73 -4.02
N ASP A 209 21.46 11.47 -3.62
CA ASP A 209 21.12 11.75 -2.23
C ASP A 209 19.88 10.94 -1.81
N ARG A 210 20.11 9.80 -1.14
CA ARG A 210 19.03 8.91 -0.69
C ARG A 210 18.26 9.45 0.52
N ASP A 211 18.87 10.32 1.31
CA ASP A 211 18.19 10.95 2.43
C ASP A 211 17.20 12.01 1.94
N MET A 212 17.52 12.70 0.83
CA MET A 212 16.59 13.63 0.17
C MET A 212 15.33 12.92 -0.29
N THR A 213 15.45 11.83 -1.06
CA THR A 213 14.27 11.09 -1.55
C THR A 213 13.49 10.45 -0.40
N ALA A 214 14.17 9.90 0.61
CA ALA A 214 13.50 9.36 1.80
C ALA A 214 12.66 10.41 2.51
N ARG A 215 13.21 11.61 2.78
CA ARG A 215 12.48 12.72 3.41
C ARG A 215 11.30 13.19 2.58
N GLU A 216 11.49 13.36 1.27
CA GLU A 216 10.43 13.84 0.37
C GLU A 216 9.23 12.88 0.30
N LEU A 217 9.49 11.57 0.36
CA LEU A 217 8.46 10.53 0.37
C LEU A 217 7.91 10.20 1.77
N GLY A 218 8.38 10.88 2.82
CA GLY A 218 7.95 10.68 4.21
C GLY A 218 8.46 9.39 4.86
N PHE A 219 9.53 8.80 4.33
CA PHE A 219 10.25 7.70 4.99
C PHE A 219 11.14 8.22 6.11
N ASP A 220 11.40 7.38 7.12
CA ASP A 220 12.24 7.77 8.27
C ASP A 220 13.73 7.83 7.89
N ARG A 221 14.15 6.95 6.98
CA ARG A 221 15.54 6.78 6.55
C ARG A 221 15.66 5.93 5.28
N PRO A 222 16.78 5.99 4.55
CA PRO A 222 17.12 5.02 3.53
C PRO A 222 17.39 3.61 4.11
N ALA A 223 17.13 2.58 3.31
CA ALA A 223 17.54 1.21 3.58
C ALA A 223 19.06 1.10 3.62
N SER A 224 19.61 0.32 4.55
CA SER A 224 21.05 0.28 4.81
C SER A 224 21.83 -0.64 3.87
N ASN A 225 21.15 -1.55 3.17
CA ASN A 225 21.76 -2.51 2.26
C ASN A 225 20.90 -2.65 0.98
N SER A 226 21.54 -2.60 -0.20
CA SER A 226 20.82 -2.58 -1.48
C SER A 226 20.27 -3.95 -1.90
N LEU A 227 20.95 -5.06 -1.56
CA LEU A 227 20.48 -6.41 -1.85
C LEU A 227 19.22 -6.72 -1.06
N ASP A 228 19.24 -6.35 0.22
CA ASP A 228 18.09 -6.42 1.12
C ASP A 228 16.95 -5.53 0.62
N ALA A 229 17.22 -4.25 0.34
CA ALA A 229 16.20 -3.27 -0.05
C ALA A 229 15.30 -3.70 -1.23
N VAL A 230 15.87 -4.39 -2.23
CA VAL A 230 15.13 -4.83 -3.42
C VAL A 230 14.44 -6.19 -3.25
N SER A 231 14.93 -7.02 -2.33
CA SER A 231 14.42 -8.39 -2.10
C SER A 231 13.47 -8.51 -0.90
N ASP A 232 13.54 -7.59 0.06
CA ASP A 232 12.74 -7.62 1.30
C ASP A 232 11.23 -7.56 1.02
N ARG A 233 10.47 -8.48 1.62
CA ARG A 233 9.01 -8.52 1.64
C ARG A 233 8.45 -8.79 3.05
N ASP A 234 9.27 -8.68 4.10
CA ASP A 234 8.87 -8.88 5.49
C ASP A 234 7.73 -7.95 5.88
N PHE A 235 7.79 -6.70 5.40
CA PHE A 235 6.75 -5.69 5.64
C PHE A 235 5.37 -6.11 5.13
N VAL A 236 5.31 -6.92 4.06
CA VAL A 236 4.06 -7.48 3.52
C VAL A 236 3.59 -8.63 4.40
N LEU A 237 4.48 -9.57 4.71
CA LEU A 237 4.17 -10.74 5.54
C LEU A 237 3.67 -10.33 6.93
N GLU A 238 4.33 -9.36 7.55
CA GLU A 238 3.95 -8.81 8.84
C GLU A 238 2.58 -8.13 8.79
N THR A 239 2.32 -7.32 7.76
CA THR A 239 1.01 -6.66 7.57
C THR A 239 -0.11 -7.68 7.37
N MET A 240 0.11 -8.72 6.56
CA MET A 240 -0.87 -9.81 6.37
C MET A 240 -1.09 -10.63 7.64
N GLY A 241 -0.04 -10.84 8.44
CA GLY A 241 -0.14 -11.47 9.75
C GLY A 241 -1.02 -10.66 10.70
N ALA A 242 -0.80 -9.34 10.79
CA ALA A 242 -1.64 -8.44 11.58
C ALA A 242 -3.10 -8.45 11.09
N ALA A 243 -3.32 -8.39 9.78
CA ALA A 243 -4.65 -8.46 9.18
C ALA A 243 -5.37 -9.78 9.45
N SER A 244 -4.66 -10.91 9.43
CA SER A 244 -5.24 -12.23 9.72
C SER A 244 -5.72 -12.36 11.17
N ILE A 245 -4.96 -11.80 12.12
CA ILE A 245 -5.37 -11.75 13.53
C ILE A 245 -6.59 -10.86 13.72
N CYS A 246 -6.59 -9.66 13.11
CA CYS A 246 -7.74 -8.75 13.13
C CYS A 246 -9.00 -9.42 12.55
N ALA A 247 -8.87 -10.09 11.41
CA ALA A 247 -9.97 -10.83 10.79
C ALA A 247 -10.54 -11.94 11.69
N MET A 248 -9.71 -12.59 12.51
CA MET A 248 -10.18 -13.57 13.50
C MET A 248 -10.97 -12.91 14.64
N HIS A 249 -10.57 -11.72 15.12
CA HIS A 249 -11.39 -11.00 16.10
C HIS A 249 -12.73 -10.55 15.51
N LEU A 250 -12.73 -10.05 14.27
CA LEU A 250 -13.95 -9.66 13.57
C LEU A 250 -14.87 -10.86 13.30
N SER A 251 -14.32 -12.04 13.00
CA SER A 251 -15.15 -13.24 12.81
C SER A 251 -15.85 -13.68 14.10
N ARG A 252 -15.21 -13.51 15.27
CA ARG A 252 -15.84 -13.75 16.56
C ARG A 252 -17.00 -12.78 16.84
N LEU A 253 -16.79 -11.49 16.57
CA LEU A 253 -17.85 -10.49 16.70
C LEU A 253 -19.01 -10.80 15.77
N ALA A 254 -18.71 -11.15 14.51
CA ALA A 254 -19.72 -11.51 13.53
C ALA A 254 -20.53 -12.74 13.97
N GLU A 255 -19.87 -13.79 14.46
CA GLU A 255 -20.54 -15.00 14.96
C GLU A 255 -21.53 -14.67 16.08
N GLU A 256 -21.16 -13.80 17.02
CA GLU A 256 -22.06 -13.37 18.09
C GLU A 256 -23.24 -12.58 17.55
N LEU A 257 -23.03 -11.61 16.64
CA LEU A 257 -24.13 -10.85 16.04
C LEU A 257 -25.09 -11.76 15.26
N VAL A 258 -24.57 -12.76 14.56
CA VAL A 258 -25.38 -13.77 13.87
C VAL A 258 -26.24 -14.54 14.87
N ILE A 259 -25.65 -15.06 15.96
CA ILE A 259 -26.37 -15.81 16.98
C ILE A 259 -27.40 -14.92 17.69
N TRP A 260 -27.02 -13.72 18.10
CA TRP A 260 -27.87 -12.76 18.81
C TRP A 260 -29.09 -12.32 18.00
N SER A 261 -28.98 -12.30 16.68
CA SER A 261 -30.07 -11.92 15.77
C SER A 261 -31.03 -13.08 15.45
N THR A 262 -30.76 -14.29 15.94
CA THR A 262 -31.68 -15.43 15.75
C THR A 262 -32.93 -15.27 16.63
N PRO A 263 -34.10 -15.80 16.21
CA PRO A 263 -35.32 -15.78 17.04
C PRO A 263 -35.18 -16.47 18.40
N GLN A 264 -34.26 -17.44 18.52
CA GLN A 264 -34.02 -18.18 19.76
C GLN A 264 -33.32 -17.34 20.82
N PHE A 265 -32.40 -16.46 20.41
CA PHE A 265 -31.71 -15.53 21.30
C PHE A 265 -32.45 -14.20 21.40
N GLY A 266 -32.73 -13.55 20.26
CA GLY A 266 -33.47 -12.30 20.18
C GLY A 266 -32.80 -11.13 20.91
N PHE A 267 -31.46 -11.12 20.98
CA PHE A 267 -30.69 -10.08 21.68
C PHE A 267 -30.40 -8.87 20.82
N ALA A 268 -30.36 -9.04 19.49
CA ALA A 268 -30.03 -7.99 18.55
C ALA A 268 -31.01 -7.98 17.36
N THR A 269 -31.15 -6.81 16.74
CA THR A 269 -31.82 -6.63 15.46
C THR A 269 -30.92 -5.78 14.58
N LEU A 270 -30.67 -6.22 13.35
CA LEU A 270 -29.85 -5.50 12.39
C LEU A 270 -30.70 -4.46 11.65
N SER A 271 -30.09 -3.33 11.32
CA SER A 271 -30.73 -2.26 10.54
C SER A 271 -30.94 -2.69 9.08
N ASP A 272 -32.06 -2.29 8.47
CA ASP A 272 -32.34 -2.52 7.05
C ASP A 272 -31.59 -1.54 6.11
N GLY A 273 -31.09 -0.43 6.67
CA GLY A 273 -30.46 0.67 5.93
C GLY A 273 -31.39 1.86 5.73
#